data_AF-A0A1B1A7R3-F1
#
_entry.id   AF-A0A1B1A7R3-F1
#
_cell.length_a   1.000
_cell.length_b   1.000
_cell.length_c   1.000
_cell.angle_alpha   90.00
_cell.angle_beta   90.00
_cell.angle_gamma   90.00
#
_symmetry.space_group_name_H-M   'P 1'
#
loop_
_entity.id
_entity.type
_entity.pdbx_description
1 polymer ?
#
loop_
_entity_poly.entity_id
_entity_poly.type
_entity_poly.pdbx_seq_one_letter_code
_entity_poly.pdbx_strand_id
1 'polypeptide(L)'
;MKLTLDWNCVIEVEEGRAQASHVSDLVSHHRQGNFEVALLAASASENSRSKKFPGNANLFKDRVSALGWDDLPLVSMPSILGLSYWDFSYIVDDDGKFKRDMDALWCVIAPKVTRSPSDYLPAGVSLTDEAIQSEELSKWRNAWCDVISAYSHIHDDRDVFVTNNTRDFQDNAEALSRLGMRQIFTPAETLEGLARLNSQGE
;
A
#
# COMPACT_ATOMS: atom_id res chain seq x y z
N MET A 1 7.55 -13.46 -11.33
CA MET A 1 7.54 -12.05 -10.91
C MET A 1 6.28 -11.79 -10.10
N LYS A 2 6.38 -11.06 -8.99
CA LYS A 2 5.27 -10.72 -8.08
C LYS A 2 5.08 -9.20 -7.99
N LEU A 3 3.91 -8.71 -8.37
CA LEU A 3 3.54 -7.29 -8.41
C LEU A 3 2.56 -6.96 -7.29
N THR A 4 2.88 -5.98 -6.45
CA THR A 4 1.91 -5.41 -5.50
C THR A 4 1.20 -4.23 -6.15
N LEU A 5 -0.12 -4.21 -6.16
CA LEU A 5 -0.90 -3.00 -6.38
C LEU A 5 -1.19 -2.33 -5.04
N ASP A 6 -0.90 -1.03 -4.94
CA ASP A 6 -1.38 -0.22 -3.84
C ASP A 6 -2.86 0.15 -4.01
N TRP A 7 -3.43 0.87 -3.05
CA TRP A 7 -4.82 1.30 -3.13
C TRP A 7 -5.06 2.44 -4.12
N ASN A 8 -4.04 3.22 -4.47
CA ASN A 8 -4.18 4.21 -5.52
C ASN A 8 -4.47 3.54 -6.87
N CYS A 9 -3.94 2.34 -7.13
CA CYS A 9 -4.32 1.55 -8.30
C CYS A 9 -5.80 1.12 -8.28
N VAL A 10 -6.36 0.77 -7.11
CA VAL A 10 -7.78 0.43 -6.97
C VAL A 10 -8.65 1.66 -7.25
N ILE A 11 -8.32 2.80 -6.64
CA ILE A 11 -9.03 4.08 -6.83
C ILE A 11 -8.97 4.53 -8.30
N GLU A 12 -7.84 4.34 -8.98
CA GLU A 12 -7.74 4.65 -10.41
C GLU A 12 -8.81 3.93 -11.23
N VAL A 13 -9.01 2.64 -10.98
CA VAL A 13 -9.99 1.83 -11.72
C VAL A 13 -11.42 2.19 -11.33
N GLU A 14 -11.70 2.34 -10.03
CA GLU A 14 -13.04 2.72 -9.56
C GLU A 14 -13.51 4.07 -10.10
N GLU A 15 -12.59 5.03 -10.20
CA GLU A 15 -12.90 6.38 -10.68
C GLU A 15 -12.69 6.56 -12.19
N GLY A 16 -12.24 5.52 -12.91
CA GLY A 16 -11.99 5.58 -14.35
C GLY A 16 -10.92 6.61 -14.74
N ARG A 17 -9.87 6.73 -13.93
CA ARG A 17 -8.77 7.69 -14.12
C ARG A 17 -7.75 7.19 -15.18
N ALA A 18 -6.71 8.00 -15.43
CA ALA A 18 -5.82 7.83 -16.56
C ALA A 18 -5.05 6.49 -16.61
N GLN A 19 -4.81 5.86 -15.46
CA GLN A 19 -4.07 4.59 -15.36
C GLN A 19 -5.00 3.37 -15.23
N ALA A 20 -6.32 3.57 -15.24
CA ALA A 20 -7.31 2.50 -15.03
C ALA A 20 -7.17 1.33 -16.03
N SER A 21 -6.94 1.63 -17.31
CA SER A 21 -6.75 0.61 -18.34
C SER A 21 -5.48 -0.22 -18.08
N HIS A 22 -4.37 0.44 -17.75
CA HIS A 22 -3.11 -0.24 -17.46
C HIS A 22 -3.20 -1.15 -16.22
N VAL A 23 -3.90 -0.70 -15.17
CA VAL A 23 -4.15 -1.56 -13.99
C VAL A 23 -4.98 -2.79 -14.37
N SER A 24 -6.02 -2.61 -15.18
CA SER A 24 -6.87 -3.70 -15.67
C SER A 24 -6.10 -4.70 -16.55
N ASP A 25 -5.16 -4.22 -17.35
CA ASP A 25 -4.29 -5.05 -18.18
C ASP A 25 -3.30 -5.87 -17.33
N LEU A 26 -2.74 -5.30 -16.26
CA LEU A 26 -1.91 -6.05 -15.31
C LEU A 26 -2.68 -7.21 -14.68
N VAL A 27 -3.93 -6.97 -14.26
CA VAL A 27 -4.82 -8.01 -13.72
C VAL A 27 -5.15 -9.07 -14.78
N SER A 28 -5.35 -8.66 -16.03
CA SER A 28 -5.58 -9.59 -17.14
C SER A 28 -4.38 -10.50 -17.38
N HIS A 29 -3.16 -9.96 -17.36
CA HIS A 29 -1.93 -10.74 -17.46
C HIS A 29 -1.71 -11.67 -16.27
N HIS A 30 -2.12 -11.28 -15.07
CA HIS A 30 -2.12 -12.18 -13.91
C HIS A 30 -2.96 -13.42 -14.17
N ARG A 31 -4.19 -13.24 -14.66
CA ARG A 31 -5.13 -14.32 -14.98
C ARG A 31 -4.65 -15.22 -16.11
N GLN A 32 -3.82 -14.69 -17.00
CA GLN A 32 -3.14 -15.46 -18.06
C GLN A 32 -1.93 -16.26 -17.54
N GLY A 33 -1.54 -16.07 -16.28
CA GLY A 33 -0.41 -16.77 -15.66
C GLY A 33 0.96 -16.15 -15.96
N ASN A 34 1.01 -14.93 -16.54
CA ASN A 34 2.28 -14.30 -16.90
C ASN A 34 3.08 -13.84 -15.67
N PHE A 35 2.38 -13.42 -14.61
CA PHE A 35 2.96 -13.03 -13.32
C PHE A 35 1.89 -13.01 -12.24
N GLU A 36 2.30 -12.86 -10.98
CA GLU A 36 1.37 -12.73 -9.86
C GLU A 36 1.09 -11.26 -9.57
N VAL A 37 -0.18 -10.85 -9.56
CA VAL A 37 -0.62 -9.54 -9.07
C VAL A 37 -1.32 -9.75 -7.75
N ALA A 38 -0.93 -9.03 -6.70
CA ALA A 38 -1.67 -9.02 -5.44
C ALA A 38 -2.08 -7.60 -5.06
N LEU A 39 -3.18 -7.52 -4.31
CA LEU A 39 -3.67 -6.29 -3.72
C LEU A 39 -3.12 -6.14 -2.30
N LEU A 40 -2.64 -4.94 -1.99
CA LEU A 40 -2.21 -4.63 -0.64
C LEU A 40 -3.41 -4.39 0.29
N ALA A 41 -3.49 -5.13 1.40
CA ALA A 41 -4.57 -4.99 2.38
C ALA A 41 -4.48 -3.68 3.20
N ALA A 42 -3.28 -3.10 3.29
CA ALA A 42 -2.97 -2.01 4.21
C ALA A 42 -3.66 -0.67 3.94
N SER A 43 -4.23 -0.51 2.75
CA SER A 43 -4.56 0.81 2.22
C SER A 43 -6.05 1.00 1.94
N ALA A 44 -6.92 0.05 2.32
CA ALA A 44 -8.37 0.23 2.26
C ALA A 44 -8.91 1.32 3.21
N SER A 45 -8.02 1.86 4.05
CA SER A 45 -8.26 2.79 5.14
C SER A 45 -8.63 4.21 4.75
N GLU A 46 -8.15 4.70 3.62
CA GLU A 46 -8.62 5.97 3.08
C GLU A 46 -9.78 5.71 2.13
N ASN A 47 -10.98 5.66 2.71
CA ASN A 47 -12.15 6.00 1.93
C ASN A 47 -11.99 7.49 1.54
N SER A 48 -11.67 7.75 0.27
CA SER A 48 -11.32 9.07 -0.28
C SER A 48 -12.37 10.15 -0.01
N ARG A 49 -13.60 9.77 0.38
CA ARG A 49 -14.67 10.68 0.80
C ARG A 49 -14.80 10.90 2.30
N SER A 50 -14.43 9.92 3.15
CA SER A 50 -14.65 10.02 4.60
C SER A 50 -13.38 10.20 5.44
N LYS A 51 -12.19 9.95 4.86
CA LYS A 51 -10.87 10.02 5.56
C LYS A 51 -10.80 9.19 6.86
N LYS A 52 -11.66 8.18 7.00
CA LYS A 52 -11.71 7.26 8.14
C LYS A 52 -11.37 5.85 7.70
N PHE A 53 -10.59 5.13 8.50
CA PHE A 53 -10.39 3.70 8.36
C PHE A 53 -11.76 3.00 8.41
N PRO A 54 -12.11 2.18 7.41
CA PRO A 54 -13.29 1.34 7.52
C PRO A 54 -13.07 0.36 8.66
N GLY A 55 -13.94 0.38 9.67
CA GLY A 55 -13.92 -0.62 10.74
C GLY A 55 -14.38 -2.02 10.30
N ASN A 56 -14.50 -2.28 9.00
CA ASN A 56 -15.04 -3.54 8.48
C ASN A 56 -14.31 -4.02 7.21
N ALA A 57 -13.70 -5.21 7.31
CA ALA A 57 -13.06 -5.93 6.21
C ALA A 57 -14.04 -6.23 5.04
N ASN A 58 -15.34 -6.26 5.30
CA ASN A 58 -16.35 -6.44 4.25
C ASN A 58 -16.36 -5.28 3.27
N LEU A 59 -16.14 -4.03 3.70
CA LEU A 59 -16.10 -2.91 2.74
C LEU A 59 -14.94 -3.07 1.75
N PHE A 60 -13.80 -3.58 2.22
CA PHE A 60 -12.68 -3.91 1.34
C PHE A 60 -13.08 -5.01 0.35
N LYS A 61 -13.67 -6.12 0.83
CA LYS A 61 -14.13 -7.22 -0.01
C LYS A 61 -15.16 -6.75 -1.04
N ASP A 62 -16.13 -5.93 -0.64
CA ASP A 62 -17.18 -5.41 -1.51
C ASP A 62 -16.59 -4.55 -2.64
N ARG A 63 -15.60 -3.71 -2.34
CA ARG A 63 -14.91 -2.87 -3.36
C ARG A 63 -14.11 -3.73 -4.33
N VAL A 64 -13.33 -4.68 -3.83
CA VAL A 64 -12.57 -5.62 -4.65
C VAL A 64 -13.50 -6.47 -5.52
N SER A 65 -14.61 -6.94 -4.97
CA SER A 65 -15.61 -7.73 -5.70
C SER A 65 -16.36 -6.92 -6.76
N ALA A 66 -16.63 -5.63 -6.49
CA ALA A 66 -17.23 -4.73 -7.49
C ALA A 66 -16.34 -4.53 -8.73
N LEU A 67 -15.02 -4.65 -8.57
CA LEU A 67 -14.05 -4.66 -9.68
C LEU A 67 -13.88 -6.06 -10.31
N GLY A 68 -14.50 -7.08 -9.72
CA GLY A 68 -14.34 -8.48 -10.09
C GLY A 68 -12.93 -8.99 -9.84
N TRP A 69 -12.26 -8.52 -8.78
CA TRP A 69 -10.86 -8.84 -8.43
C TRP A 69 -10.75 -9.82 -7.26
N ASP A 70 -11.82 -10.56 -6.96
CA ASP A 70 -11.89 -11.53 -5.86
C ASP A 70 -10.82 -12.65 -5.95
N ASP A 71 -10.29 -12.89 -7.15
CA ASP A 71 -9.25 -13.86 -7.45
C ASP A 71 -7.84 -13.38 -7.10
N LEU A 72 -7.63 -12.08 -6.86
CA LEU A 72 -6.31 -11.55 -6.59
C LEU A 72 -5.85 -11.92 -5.17
N PRO A 73 -4.63 -12.47 -5.00
CA PRO A 73 -4.04 -12.64 -3.69
C PRO A 73 -3.92 -11.31 -2.94
N LEU A 74 -3.89 -11.39 -1.61
CA LEU A 74 -3.70 -10.23 -0.75
C LEU A 74 -2.29 -10.24 -0.16
N VAL A 75 -1.64 -9.08 -0.18
CA VAL A 75 -0.44 -8.83 0.61
C VAL A 75 -0.89 -8.45 2.01
N SER A 76 -0.66 -9.35 2.97
CA SER A 76 -1.02 -9.14 4.37
C SER A 76 -0.16 -8.04 5.01
N MET A 77 -0.73 -7.38 6.01
CA MET A 77 -0.06 -6.33 6.77
C MET A 77 0.12 -6.72 8.24
N PRO A 78 1.05 -6.12 8.98
CA PRO A 78 1.07 -6.21 10.43
C PRO A 78 -0.25 -5.79 11.09
N SER A 79 -0.70 -6.55 12.10
CA SER A 79 -1.86 -6.20 12.91
C SER A 79 -1.51 -5.01 13.82
N ILE A 80 -2.19 -3.89 13.63
CA ILE A 80 -2.02 -2.67 14.42
C ILE A 80 -3.40 -2.22 14.90
N LEU A 81 -3.57 -2.17 16.22
CA LEU A 81 -4.83 -1.80 16.86
C LEU A 81 -5.32 -0.44 16.34
N GLY A 82 -6.60 -0.37 15.96
CA GLY A 82 -7.24 0.82 15.41
C GLY A 82 -6.87 1.17 13.96
N LEU A 83 -5.93 0.43 13.34
CA LEU A 83 -5.37 0.75 12.00
C LEU A 83 -5.33 -0.43 11.01
N SER A 84 -5.53 -1.67 11.45
CA SER A 84 -5.52 -2.86 10.58
C SER A 84 -6.83 -3.64 10.61
N TYR A 85 -7.11 -4.37 9.53
CA TYR A 85 -8.12 -5.44 9.54
C TYR A 85 -7.55 -6.72 10.13
N TRP A 86 -8.14 -7.22 11.23
CA TRP A 86 -7.72 -8.48 11.84
C TRP A 86 -7.76 -9.67 10.87
N ASP A 87 -8.72 -9.69 9.94
CA ASP A 87 -8.89 -10.75 8.94
C ASP A 87 -7.79 -10.79 7.86
N PHE A 88 -7.05 -9.69 7.69
CA PHE A 88 -6.04 -9.53 6.63
C PHE A 88 -4.68 -9.11 7.17
N SER A 89 -4.44 -9.38 8.46
CA SER A 89 -3.22 -9.01 9.13
C SER A 89 -2.56 -10.16 9.87
N TYR A 90 -1.29 -9.98 10.21
CA TYR A 90 -0.49 -10.94 10.96
C TYR A 90 0.13 -10.29 12.19
N ILE A 91 0.36 -11.11 13.22
CA ILE A 91 1.08 -10.69 14.42
C ILE A 91 2.57 -10.66 14.10
N VAL A 92 3.22 -9.56 14.44
CA VAL A 92 4.67 -9.40 14.29
C VAL A 92 5.40 -10.18 15.38
N ASP A 93 6.26 -11.11 14.98
CA ASP A 93 7.02 -11.95 15.90
C ASP A 93 8.29 -11.27 16.45
N ASP A 94 8.92 -10.38 15.67
CA ASP A 94 10.10 -9.58 16.07
C ASP A 94 9.75 -8.09 16.07
N ASP A 95 9.23 -7.62 17.20
CA ASP A 95 8.88 -6.21 17.42
C ASP A 95 10.09 -5.27 17.22
N GLY A 96 11.29 -5.73 17.61
CA GLY A 96 12.51 -4.95 17.47
C GLY A 96 12.89 -4.71 16.01
N LYS A 97 12.81 -5.74 15.18
CA LYS A 97 13.03 -5.62 13.73
C LYS A 97 11.95 -4.79 13.06
N PHE A 98 10.69 -5.07 13.35
CA PHE A 98 9.57 -4.32 12.80
C PHE A 98 9.70 -2.82 13.07
N LYS A 99 9.99 -2.44 14.32
CA LYS A 99 10.20 -1.03 14.68
C LYS A 99 11.34 -0.40 13.90
N ARG A 100 12.51 -1.07 13.81
CA ARG A 100 13.67 -0.55 13.05
C ARG A 100 13.34 -0.34 11.57
N ASP A 101 12.67 -1.30 10.95
CA ASP A 101 12.35 -1.24 9.52
C ASP A 101 11.29 -0.16 9.25
N MET A 102 10.25 -0.08 10.08
CA MET A 102 9.25 0.97 10.01
C MET A 102 9.86 2.36 10.20
N ASP A 103 10.80 2.51 11.14
CA ASP A 103 11.50 3.78 11.39
C ASP A 103 12.38 4.17 10.18
N ALA A 104 13.09 3.22 9.59
CA ALA A 104 13.92 3.46 8.41
C ALA A 104 13.06 3.88 7.20
N LEU A 105 11.96 3.19 6.94
CA LEU A 105 11.02 3.52 5.88
C LEU A 105 10.36 4.88 6.11
N TRP A 106 9.96 5.19 7.34
CA TRP A 106 9.37 6.49 7.69
C TRP A 106 10.34 7.64 7.41
N CYS A 107 11.63 7.47 7.73
CA CYS A 107 12.65 8.49 7.47
C CYS A 107 12.82 8.79 5.97
N VAL A 108 12.48 7.85 5.09
CA VAL A 108 12.57 8.02 3.64
C VAL A 108 11.26 8.58 3.07
N ILE A 109 10.13 7.95 3.40
CA ILE A 109 8.82 8.26 2.80
C ILE A 109 8.22 9.54 3.39
N ALA A 110 8.34 9.72 4.70
CA ALA A 110 7.66 10.78 5.44
C ALA A 110 8.59 11.58 6.38
N PRO A 111 9.76 12.06 5.91
CA PRO A 111 10.77 12.71 6.77
C PRO A 111 10.28 13.98 7.48
N LYS A 112 9.22 14.60 6.96
CA LYS A 112 8.62 15.85 7.49
C LYS A 112 7.36 15.60 8.32
N VAL A 113 7.00 14.35 8.56
CA VAL A 113 5.85 13.94 9.37
C VAL A 113 6.40 13.30 10.62
N THR A 114 5.99 13.79 11.78
CA THR A 114 6.42 13.22 13.05
C THR A 114 5.87 11.80 13.20
N ARG A 115 6.69 10.86 13.68
CA ARG A 115 6.31 9.45 13.78
C ARG A 115 5.21 9.22 14.81
N SER A 116 5.21 9.99 15.90
CA SER A 116 4.26 9.80 16.99
C SER A 116 2.92 10.49 16.68
N PRO A 117 1.80 9.74 16.63
CA PRO A 117 0.48 10.35 16.43
C PRO A 117 0.07 11.26 17.60
N SER A 118 0.61 11.04 18.80
CA SER A 118 0.34 11.92 19.95
C SER A 118 0.74 13.38 19.70
N ASP A 119 1.73 13.60 18.84
CA ASP A 119 2.30 14.93 18.61
C ASP A 119 1.37 15.82 17.76
N TYR A 120 0.33 15.22 17.18
CA TYR A 120 -0.73 15.90 16.43
C TYR A 120 -1.95 16.20 17.31
N LEU A 121 -2.03 15.65 18.52
CA LEU A 121 -3.16 15.83 19.41
C LEU A 121 -2.94 17.05 20.33
N PRO A 122 -4.00 17.80 20.68
CA PRO A 122 -3.92 18.85 21.68
C PRO A 122 -3.45 18.30 23.04
N ALA A 123 -2.76 19.14 23.81
CA ALA A 123 -2.31 18.78 25.15
C ALA A 123 -3.47 18.29 26.04
N GLY A 124 -3.30 17.12 26.66
CA GLY A 124 -4.30 16.49 27.52
C GLY A 124 -5.32 15.60 26.79
N VAL A 125 -5.29 15.55 25.45
CA VAL A 125 -6.09 14.59 24.67
C VAL A 125 -5.32 13.26 24.59
N SER A 126 -5.97 12.17 24.98
CA SER A 126 -5.41 10.83 24.87
C SER A 126 -5.61 10.28 23.46
N LEU A 127 -4.64 9.48 22.99
CA LEU A 127 -4.77 8.74 21.74
C LEU A 127 -5.76 7.58 21.95
N THR A 128 -6.96 7.70 21.38
CA THR A 128 -7.98 6.64 21.33
C THR A 128 -8.26 6.23 19.88
N ASP A 129 -9.02 5.15 19.70
CA ASP A 129 -9.47 4.68 18.38
C ASP A 129 -10.37 5.71 17.67
N GLU A 130 -11.03 6.62 18.38
CA GLU A 130 -11.74 7.74 17.78
C GLU A 130 -10.78 8.88 17.43
N ALA A 131 -9.83 9.18 18.31
CA ALA A 131 -8.85 10.23 18.08
C ALA A 131 -7.96 9.92 16.87
N ILE A 132 -7.54 8.66 16.68
CA ILE A 132 -6.72 8.24 15.53
C ILE A 132 -7.42 8.49 14.19
N GLN A 133 -8.76 8.61 14.18
CA GLN A 133 -9.59 8.89 12.99
C GLN A 133 -9.85 10.39 12.76
N SER A 134 -9.35 11.26 13.64
CA SER A 134 -9.63 12.71 13.59
C SER A 134 -9.00 13.38 12.38
N GLU A 135 -9.44 14.60 12.03
CA GLU A 135 -8.86 15.30 10.88
C GLU A 135 -7.39 15.69 11.12
N GLU A 136 -7.04 16.01 12.36
CA GLU A 136 -5.69 16.37 12.81
C GLU A 136 -4.66 15.29 12.50
N LEU A 137 -5.09 14.02 12.56
CA LEU A 137 -4.26 12.86 12.28
C LEU A 137 -4.30 12.37 10.84
N SER A 138 -5.07 13.02 9.95
CA SER A 138 -5.19 12.59 8.54
C SER A 138 -3.83 12.51 7.84
N LYS A 139 -2.99 13.55 7.95
CA LYS A 139 -1.65 13.55 7.36
C LYS A 139 -0.76 12.44 7.91
N TRP A 140 -0.87 12.17 9.22
CA TRP A 140 -0.12 11.08 9.86
C TRP A 140 -0.61 9.71 9.38
N ARG A 141 -1.94 9.52 9.25
CA ARG A 141 -2.54 8.28 8.73
C ARG A 141 -2.04 7.99 7.32
N ASN A 142 -1.99 8.99 6.45
CA ASN A 142 -1.56 8.81 5.06
C ASN A 142 -0.08 8.39 5.01
N ALA A 143 0.78 9.10 5.73
CA ALA A 143 2.18 8.72 5.86
C ALA A 143 2.35 7.31 6.44
N TRP A 144 1.54 6.95 7.44
CA TRP A 144 1.55 5.62 8.02
C TRP A 144 1.12 4.55 7.01
N CYS A 145 0.07 4.80 6.22
CA CYS A 145 -0.39 3.91 5.15
C CYS A 145 0.70 3.69 4.10
N ASP A 146 1.38 4.74 3.65
CA ASP A 146 2.47 4.62 2.68
C ASP A 146 3.64 3.79 3.25
N VAL A 147 4.02 4.04 4.50
CA VAL A 147 5.12 3.33 5.16
C VAL A 147 4.79 1.85 5.38
N ILE A 148 3.60 1.53 5.89
CA ILE A 148 3.19 0.14 6.11
C ILE A 148 3.00 -0.60 4.77
N SER A 149 2.65 0.12 3.70
CA SER A 149 2.58 -0.42 2.35
C SER A 149 3.94 -0.89 1.85
N ALA A 150 4.96 -0.02 1.97
CA ALA A 150 6.33 -0.37 1.65
C ALA A 150 6.83 -1.55 2.49
N TYR A 151 6.60 -1.51 3.80
CA TYR A 151 7.02 -2.58 4.70
C TYR A 151 6.39 -3.93 4.31
N SER A 152 5.08 -3.96 4.08
CA SER A 152 4.36 -5.20 3.75
C SER A 152 4.81 -5.76 2.39
N HIS A 153 5.06 -4.89 1.40
CA HIS A 153 5.61 -5.29 0.11
C HIS A 153 7.00 -5.93 0.25
N ILE A 154 7.89 -5.33 1.03
CA ILE A 154 9.23 -5.87 1.29
C ILE A 154 9.14 -7.19 2.05
N HIS A 155 8.31 -7.25 3.08
CA HIS A 155 8.14 -8.42 3.94
C HIS A 155 7.60 -9.64 3.18
N ASP A 156 6.70 -9.43 2.21
CA ASP A 156 6.15 -10.49 1.35
C ASP A 156 7.08 -10.89 0.18
N ASP A 157 8.31 -10.35 0.16
CA ASP A 157 9.36 -10.60 -0.84
C ASP A 157 8.88 -10.41 -2.28
N ARG A 158 8.29 -9.24 -2.54
CA ARG A 158 7.71 -8.92 -3.86
C ARG A 158 8.66 -8.12 -4.74
N ASP A 159 8.44 -8.23 -6.05
CA ASP A 159 9.41 -7.74 -7.05
C ASP A 159 9.16 -6.29 -7.46
N VAL A 160 7.89 -5.91 -7.64
CA VAL A 160 7.53 -4.57 -8.11
C VAL A 160 6.38 -4.02 -7.27
N PHE A 161 6.58 -2.83 -6.73
CA PHE A 161 5.53 -2.04 -6.11
C PHE A 161 4.93 -1.11 -7.15
N VAL A 162 3.67 -1.38 -7.52
CA VAL A 162 2.94 -0.62 -8.53
C VAL A 162 2.09 0.44 -7.82
N THR A 163 2.38 1.71 -8.10
CA THR A 163 1.71 2.84 -7.45
C THR A 163 1.65 4.06 -8.38
N ASN A 164 0.64 4.90 -8.17
CA ASN A 164 0.57 6.24 -8.77
C ASN A 164 1.03 7.35 -7.82
N ASN A 165 1.40 7.02 -6.58
CA ASN A 165 2.01 7.96 -5.65
C ASN A 165 3.51 8.11 -5.97
N THR A 166 3.80 8.75 -7.10
CA THR A 166 5.17 8.90 -7.58
C THR A 166 6.02 9.77 -6.65
N ARG A 167 5.41 10.78 -6.01
CA ARG A 167 6.11 11.70 -5.11
C ARG A 167 6.67 11.01 -3.87
N ASP A 168 5.88 10.15 -3.23
CA ASP A 168 6.31 9.57 -1.95
C ASP A 168 7.15 8.29 -2.16
N PHE A 169 7.00 7.63 -3.33
CA PHE A 169 7.73 6.40 -3.66
C PHE A 169 8.78 6.56 -4.76
N GLN A 170 8.43 6.98 -5.97
CA GLN A 170 9.37 7.03 -7.10
C GLN A 170 10.48 8.06 -6.91
N ASP A 171 10.16 9.25 -6.39
CA ASP A 171 11.19 10.27 -6.07
C ASP A 171 12.20 9.78 -5.04
N ASN A 172 11.81 8.78 -4.23
CA ASN A 172 12.64 8.16 -3.19
C ASN A 172 13.14 6.76 -3.59
N ALA A 173 12.97 6.32 -4.84
CA ALA A 173 13.18 4.92 -5.24
C ALA A 173 14.59 4.40 -4.92
N GLU A 174 15.62 5.22 -5.08
CA GLU A 174 17.00 4.84 -4.76
C GLU A 174 17.18 4.57 -3.25
N ALA A 175 16.60 5.40 -2.40
CA ALA A 175 16.66 5.22 -0.95
C ALA A 175 15.82 4.01 -0.51
N LEU A 176 14.63 3.83 -1.08
CA LEU A 176 13.75 2.69 -0.81
C LEU A 176 14.34 1.37 -1.30
N SER A 177 15.09 1.38 -2.41
CA SER A 177 15.79 0.20 -2.91
C SER A 177 16.83 -0.33 -1.92
N ARG A 178 17.55 0.57 -1.23
CA ARG A 178 18.47 0.19 -0.15
C ARG A 178 17.77 -0.44 1.06
N LEU A 179 16.48 -0.18 1.22
CA LEU A 179 15.63 -0.76 2.27
C LEU A 179 14.89 -2.03 1.82
N GLY A 180 15.05 -2.45 0.56
CA GLY A 180 14.51 -3.70 0.03
C GLY A 180 13.40 -3.54 -1.01
N MET A 181 12.95 -2.33 -1.35
CA MET A 181 12.00 -2.15 -2.46
C MET A 181 12.71 -2.32 -3.80
N ARG A 182 12.58 -3.49 -4.40
CA ARG A 182 13.35 -3.86 -5.60
C ARG A 182 13.05 -2.94 -6.79
N GLN A 183 11.78 -2.76 -7.12
CA GLN A 183 11.32 -1.90 -8.23
C GLN A 183 10.04 -1.16 -7.83
N ILE A 184 9.91 0.09 -8.29
CA ILE A 184 8.75 0.94 -8.04
C ILE A 184 8.35 1.57 -9.37
N PHE A 185 7.15 1.27 -9.86
CA PHE A 185 6.69 1.71 -11.17
C PHE A 185 5.23 2.14 -11.12
N THR A 186 4.84 3.00 -12.07
CA THR A 186 3.43 3.21 -12.40
C THR A 186 2.86 1.97 -13.12
N PRO A 187 1.53 1.84 -13.21
CA PRO A 187 0.91 0.77 -13.98
C PRO A 187 1.39 0.72 -15.44
N ALA A 188 1.48 1.88 -16.11
CA ALA A 188 1.98 1.99 -17.47
C ALA A 188 3.45 1.52 -17.61
N GLU A 189 4.34 2.03 -16.75
CA GLU A 189 5.77 1.65 -16.78
C GLU A 189 5.96 0.16 -16.52
N THR A 190 5.13 -0.44 -15.66
CA THR A 190 5.17 -1.88 -15.38
C THR A 190 4.86 -2.70 -16.65
N LEU A 191 3.82 -2.33 -17.40
CA LEU A 191 3.48 -2.97 -18.67
C LEU A 191 4.57 -2.78 -19.74
N GLU A 192 5.14 -1.59 -19.84
CA GLU A 192 6.25 -1.32 -20.76
C GLU A 192 7.52 -2.12 -20.41
N GLY A 193 7.80 -2.30 -19.11
CA GLY A 193 8.91 -3.13 -18.64
C GLY A 193 8.69 -4.61 -18.97
N LEU A 194 7.45 -5.08 -18.81
CA LEU A 194 7.03 -6.44 -19.16
C LEU A 194 7.16 -6.75 -20.65
N ALA A 195 6.72 -5.82 -21.51
CA ALA A 195 6.86 -5.97 -22.96
C ALA A 195 8.33 -6.16 -23.36
N ARG A 196 9.24 -5.41 -22.73
CA ARG A 196 10.69 -5.49 -22.99
C ARG A 196 11.32 -6.81 -22.54
N LEU A 197 10.86 -7.39 -21.43
CA LEU A 197 11.36 -8.69 -20.94
C LEU A 197 10.92 -9.85 -21.84
N ASN A 198 9.69 -9.80 -22.38
CA ASN A 198 9.20 -10.83 -23.29
C ASN A 198 9.88 -10.78 -24.68
N SER A 199 10.27 -9.59 -25.16
CA SER A 199 10.96 -9.45 -26.46
C SER A 199 12.44 -9.87 -26.47
N GLN A 200 13.04 -10.14 -25.31
CA GLN A 200 14.44 -10.59 -25.19
C GLN A 200 14.57 -12.09 -24.88
N GLY A 201 13.44 -12.79 -24.73
CA GLY A 201 13.37 -14.23 -24.43
C GLY A 201 12.94 -15.12 -25.60
N GLU A 202 12.74 -14.56 -26.80
CA GLU A 202 12.54 -15.27 -28.07
C GLU A 202 13.83 -15.29 -28.90
#